data_AF-A0A6N9ACQ6-F1
#
_entry.id   AF-A0A6N9ACQ6-F1
#
_cell.length_a   1.000
_cell.length_b   1.000
_cell.length_c   1.000
_cell.angle_alpha   90.00
_cell.angle_beta   90.00
_cell.angle_gamma   90.00
#
_symmetry.space_group_name_H-M   'P 1'
#
loop_
_entity.id
_entity.type
_entity.pdbx_description
1 polymer ?
#
loop_
_entity_poly.entity_id
_entity_poly.type
_entity_poly.pdbx_seq_one_letter_code
_entity_poly.pdbx_strand_id
1 'polypeptide(L)'
;MADGAGTGGTDPDPEQSGFRRARGDGARLAVDIGGTFTDVALEVGGRLVTTKVLTTQAAPELAVLEGVRKVLQMGAVAPSSVRLVIHGTTLATNAIIERKGAKTALIVTEGHRDALEMAQENRFEQYDIGVDRPPPLVPRHLRLPVTERADRRGRVLIPLDEDSVRAVLPTLDEHGVESVAVGLIHGYANPAHERRIAEILAAERPGLSVTLASDVCPEIREYERLSTACANAYVRPLMARYLTGLAASLRDEGLACPFLLMTSGGGLTTLDTAVTAPIRLVESGPAGGAILASQLARDLELGDVLSFDMGGTTAKLCVIDGGEPLHSRTFEVARSYRFKQGSGLPVRIPVIEMVEIGAGGGSIAGV
;
A
#
# COMPACT_ATOMS: atom_id res chain seq x y z
N MET A 1 0.90 74.68 -23.65
CA MET A 1 0.38 75.32 -22.42
C MET A 1 -0.47 74.27 -21.71
N ALA A 2 -0.32 73.93 -20.44
CA ALA A 2 0.77 73.93 -19.47
C ALA A 2 0.21 73.03 -18.34
N ASP A 3 1.06 72.14 -17.82
CA ASP A 3 1.12 71.51 -16.48
C ASP A 3 -0.09 71.31 -15.57
N GLY A 4 -0.06 70.15 -14.88
CA GLY A 4 -0.68 69.98 -13.56
C GLY A 4 -0.85 68.52 -13.11
N ALA A 5 0.18 67.94 -12.51
CA ALA A 5 0.18 66.61 -11.89
C ALA A 5 -0.61 66.56 -10.56
N GLY A 6 -1.08 65.35 -10.18
CA GLY A 6 -1.64 65.08 -8.84
C GLY A 6 -2.12 63.64 -8.68
N THR A 7 -1.29 62.82 -8.02
CA THR A 7 -1.44 61.39 -7.68
C THR A 7 -2.53 61.10 -6.64
N GLY A 8 -3.18 59.93 -6.75
CA GLY A 8 -4.02 59.39 -5.68
C GLY A 8 -4.68 58.06 -6.06
N GLY A 9 -3.92 56.96 -5.92
CA GLY A 9 -4.47 55.61 -6.02
C GLY A 9 -5.35 55.28 -4.81
N THR A 10 -6.45 54.59 -5.08
CA THR A 10 -7.14 53.75 -4.11
C THR A 10 -7.49 52.45 -4.83
N ASP A 11 -6.91 51.35 -4.35
CA ASP A 11 -7.17 49.98 -4.80
C ASP A 11 -8.66 49.65 -4.68
N PRO A 12 -9.26 48.98 -5.68
CA PRO A 12 -10.50 48.26 -5.46
C PRO A 12 -10.21 46.94 -4.73
N ASP A 13 -10.87 46.79 -3.60
CA ASP A 13 -11.02 45.60 -2.76
C ASP A 13 -11.08 44.28 -3.56
N PRO A 14 -10.23 43.27 -3.29
CA PRO A 14 -10.29 41.99 -3.98
C PRO A 14 -11.25 41.05 -3.24
N GLU A 15 -12.54 41.20 -3.48
CA GLU A 15 -13.49 40.09 -3.34
C GLU A 15 -13.83 39.52 -4.73
N GLN A 16 -13.92 38.18 -4.78
CA GLN A 16 -14.50 37.34 -5.84
C GLN A 16 -13.53 36.77 -6.89
N SER A 17 -12.73 35.76 -6.49
CA SER A 17 -12.46 34.62 -7.37
C SER A 17 -13.08 33.36 -6.76
N GLY A 18 -14.08 32.82 -7.47
CA GLY A 18 -15.06 31.89 -6.95
C GLY A 18 -14.55 30.47 -6.86
N PHE A 19 -14.36 29.98 -5.63
CA PHE A 19 -14.46 28.56 -5.32
C PHE A 19 -15.85 28.05 -5.73
N ARG A 20 -15.96 27.31 -6.83
CA ARG A 20 -17.03 26.30 -6.95
C ARG A 20 -16.54 24.97 -6.41
N ARG A 21 -16.36 24.91 -5.08
CA ARG A 21 -16.40 23.62 -4.36
C ARG A 21 -17.83 23.09 -4.45
N ALA A 22 -17.98 21.80 -4.78
CA ALA A 22 -19.26 21.14 -4.66
C ALA A 22 -19.82 21.37 -3.24
N ARG A 23 -20.93 22.09 -3.13
CA ARG A 23 -21.68 22.28 -1.89
C ARG A 23 -22.29 20.93 -1.49
N GLY A 24 -21.51 20.13 -0.77
CA GLY A 24 -22.02 19.05 0.05
C GLY A 24 -21.91 19.46 1.50
N ASP A 25 -23.03 19.54 2.21
CA ASP A 25 -23.14 19.92 3.63
C ASP A 25 -22.56 18.86 4.60
N GLY A 26 -21.46 18.21 4.23
CA GLY A 26 -20.87 17.09 4.94
C GLY A 26 -19.39 17.25 5.20
N ALA A 27 -18.95 16.95 6.42
CA ALA A 27 -17.53 16.99 6.75
C ALA A 27 -16.79 15.77 6.15
N ARG A 28 -15.54 15.97 5.74
CA ARG A 28 -14.66 14.90 5.24
C ARG A 28 -13.48 14.74 6.18
N LEU A 29 -13.15 13.52 6.53
CA LEU A 29 -12.06 13.18 7.43
C LEU A 29 -10.99 12.40 6.67
N ALA A 30 -9.74 12.78 6.84
CA ALA A 30 -8.59 12.06 6.32
C ALA A 30 -7.62 11.76 7.48
N VAL A 31 -7.06 10.56 7.48
CA VAL A 31 -6.11 10.08 8.50
C VAL A 31 -4.92 9.46 7.77
N ASP A 32 -3.70 9.88 8.09
CA ASP A 32 -2.49 9.21 7.64
C ASP A 32 -1.67 8.74 8.85
N ILE A 33 -1.37 7.43 8.90
CA ILE A 33 -0.51 6.86 9.93
C ILE A 33 0.90 6.70 9.38
N GLY A 34 1.80 7.54 9.89
CA GLY A 34 3.23 7.37 9.75
C GLY A 34 3.86 6.59 10.91
N GLY A 35 5.17 6.38 10.81
CA GLY A 35 5.95 5.68 11.85
C GLY A 35 6.10 6.47 13.16
N THR A 36 6.09 7.80 13.14
CA THR A 36 6.26 8.59 14.38
C THR A 36 4.95 9.25 14.80
N PHE A 37 4.22 9.79 13.83
CA PHE A 37 3.02 10.56 14.07
C PHE A 37 1.88 10.06 13.20
N THR A 38 0.68 10.25 13.73
CA THR A 38 -0.59 10.10 13.01
C THR A 38 -1.13 11.50 12.76
N ASP A 39 -1.31 11.82 11.48
CA ASP A 39 -1.81 13.10 11.01
C ASP A 39 -3.29 12.96 10.66
N VAL A 40 -4.13 13.85 11.18
CA VAL A 40 -5.58 13.82 10.95
C VAL A 40 -6.04 15.18 10.46
N ALA A 41 -6.84 15.19 9.41
CA ALA A 41 -7.39 16.37 8.78
C ALA A 41 -8.91 16.25 8.64
N LEU A 42 -9.63 17.27 9.10
CA LEU A 42 -11.07 17.43 8.96
C LEU A 42 -11.35 18.62 8.06
N GLU A 43 -12.02 18.38 6.94
CA GLU A 43 -12.55 19.42 6.08
C GLU A 43 -14.04 19.63 6.37
N VAL A 44 -14.42 20.85 6.73
CA VAL A 44 -15.82 21.22 7.03
C VAL A 44 -16.08 22.66 6.63
N GLY A 45 -17.15 22.93 5.88
CA GLY A 45 -17.56 24.29 5.52
C GLY A 45 -16.47 25.11 4.82
N GLY A 46 -15.66 24.46 3.97
CA GLY A 46 -14.53 25.10 3.27
C GLY A 46 -13.25 25.24 4.12
N ARG A 47 -13.31 24.99 5.43
CA ARG A 47 -12.19 25.08 6.36
C ARG A 47 -11.50 23.74 6.54
N LEU A 48 -10.19 23.78 6.76
CA LEU A 48 -9.37 22.63 7.12
C LEU A 48 -8.95 22.75 8.58
N VAL A 49 -9.20 21.71 9.37
CA VAL A 49 -8.79 21.58 10.76
C VAL A 49 -7.88 20.37 10.86
N THR A 50 -6.66 20.53 11.37
CA THR A 50 -5.68 19.44 11.46
C THR A 50 -5.21 19.23 12.89
N THR A 51 -4.83 18.00 13.21
CA THR A 51 -4.09 17.67 14.42
C THR A 51 -3.03 16.63 14.10
N LYS A 52 -2.00 16.57 14.95
CA LYS A 52 -0.94 15.57 14.92
C LYS A 52 -0.86 14.92 16.29
N VAL A 53 -0.81 13.60 16.34
CA VAL A 53 -0.66 12.84 17.58
C VAL A 53 0.45 11.81 17.43
N LEU A 54 1.04 11.37 18.54
CA LEU A 54 2.07 10.34 18.51
C LEU A 54 1.46 9.00 18.10
N THR A 55 2.10 8.31 17.15
CA THR A 55 1.66 6.96 16.76
C THR A 55 1.94 5.98 17.88
N THR A 56 0.90 5.27 18.32
CA THR A 56 1.05 4.18 19.30
C THR A 56 1.39 2.90 18.56
N GLN A 57 2.68 2.55 18.47
CA GLN A 57 3.15 1.44 17.62
C GLN A 57 2.49 0.08 17.89
N ALA A 58 2.21 -0.22 19.16
CA ALA A 58 1.56 -1.47 19.55
C ALA A 58 0.05 -1.50 19.26
N ALA A 59 -0.58 -0.33 19.09
CA ALA A 59 -2.01 -0.18 18.86
C ALA A 59 -2.28 1.11 18.04
N PRO A 60 -1.93 1.14 16.74
CA PRO A 60 -2.00 2.35 15.90
C PRO A 60 -3.41 2.94 15.81
N GLU A 61 -4.44 2.10 15.93
CA GLU A 61 -5.84 2.49 15.95
C GLU A 61 -6.18 3.47 17.09
N LEU A 62 -5.50 3.38 18.24
CA LEU A 62 -5.73 4.30 19.36
C LEU A 62 -5.32 5.74 19.01
N ALA A 63 -4.19 5.88 18.31
CA ALA A 63 -3.71 7.18 17.85
C ALA A 63 -4.67 7.78 16.81
N VAL A 64 -5.24 6.96 15.93
CA VAL A 64 -6.29 7.42 15.00
C VAL A 64 -7.49 7.95 15.76
N LEU A 65 -8.05 7.16 16.69
CA LEU A 65 -9.25 7.56 17.43
C LEU A 65 -9.01 8.83 18.26
N GLU A 66 -7.84 8.95 18.88
CA GLU A 66 -7.45 10.18 19.58
C GLU A 66 -7.43 11.40 18.64
N GLY A 67 -6.75 11.28 17.50
CA GLY A 67 -6.67 12.35 16.50
C GLY A 67 -8.03 12.74 15.94
N VAL A 68 -8.89 11.75 15.65
CA VAL A 68 -10.26 11.95 15.17
C VAL A 68 -11.10 12.70 16.19
N ARG A 69 -11.09 12.29 17.46
CA ARG A 69 -11.83 13.00 18.53
C ARG A 69 -11.35 14.46 18.65
N LYS A 70 -10.04 14.70 18.60
CA LYS A 70 -9.46 16.05 18.66
C LYS A 70 -9.95 16.94 17.52
N VAL A 71 -9.86 16.49 16.26
CA VAL A 71 -10.29 17.34 15.12
C VAL A 71 -11.79 17.58 15.11
N LEU A 72 -12.60 16.60 15.51
CA LEU A 72 -14.06 16.77 15.61
C LEU A 72 -14.42 17.81 16.68
N GLN A 73 -13.74 17.76 17.84
CA GLN A 73 -13.90 18.76 18.89
C GLN A 73 -13.46 20.16 18.43
N MET A 74 -12.28 20.27 17.80
CA MET A 74 -11.75 21.55 17.28
C MET A 74 -12.64 22.14 16.16
N GLY A 75 -13.22 21.28 15.32
CA GLY A 75 -14.13 21.68 14.25
C GLY A 75 -15.58 21.91 14.71
N ALA A 76 -15.90 21.61 15.98
CA ALA A 76 -17.27 21.58 16.49
C ALA A 76 -18.23 20.74 15.62
N VAL A 77 -17.74 19.59 15.13
CA VAL A 77 -18.47 18.69 14.23
C VAL A 77 -18.90 17.43 14.99
N ALA A 78 -20.19 17.13 14.96
CA ALA A 78 -20.68 15.84 15.45
C ALA A 78 -20.18 14.70 14.54
N PRO A 79 -19.77 13.54 15.09
CA PRO A 79 -19.31 12.40 14.28
C PRO A 79 -20.29 12.00 13.16
N SER A 80 -21.60 12.05 13.43
CA SER A 80 -22.66 11.73 12.46
C SER A 80 -22.72 12.68 11.25
N SER A 81 -22.09 13.85 11.34
CA SER A 81 -22.02 14.84 10.25
C SER A 81 -20.86 14.59 9.28
N VAL A 82 -19.94 13.67 9.62
CA VAL A 82 -18.89 13.22 8.71
C VAL A 82 -19.50 12.31 7.65
N ARG A 83 -19.21 12.60 6.38
CA ARG A 83 -19.77 11.87 5.22
C ARG A 83 -18.76 10.97 4.52
N LEU A 84 -17.48 11.09 4.86
CA LEU A 84 -16.41 10.27 4.30
C LEU A 84 -15.23 10.24 5.26
N VAL A 85 -14.67 9.04 5.46
CA VAL A 85 -13.36 8.85 6.08
C VAL A 85 -12.40 8.24 5.06
N ILE A 86 -11.25 8.88 4.87
CA ILE A 86 -10.13 8.39 4.06
C ILE A 86 -8.99 8.02 5.00
N HIS A 87 -8.36 6.87 4.78
CA HIS A 87 -7.24 6.42 5.59
C HIS A 87 -6.05 5.95 4.75
N GLY A 88 -4.90 6.58 5.00
CA GLY A 88 -3.58 6.18 4.55
C GLY A 88 -2.79 5.54 5.70
N THR A 89 -1.91 4.60 5.37
CA THR A 89 -1.13 3.89 6.38
C THR A 89 0.20 3.38 5.84
N THR A 90 1.21 3.42 6.70
CA THR A 90 2.54 2.85 6.46
C THR A 90 2.72 1.44 7.05
N LEU A 91 1.68 0.89 7.71
CA LEU A 91 1.79 -0.40 8.41
C LEU A 91 2.19 -1.56 7.50
N ALA A 92 1.61 -1.64 6.29
CA ALA A 92 1.96 -2.69 5.32
C ALA A 92 3.42 -2.59 4.88
N THR A 93 3.90 -1.37 4.56
CA THR A 93 5.29 -1.11 4.22
C THR A 93 6.22 -1.56 5.37
N ASN A 94 5.96 -1.09 6.59
CA ASN A 94 6.81 -1.36 7.75
C ASN A 94 6.85 -2.85 8.09
N ALA A 95 5.72 -3.57 7.99
CA ALA A 95 5.67 -5.00 8.22
C ALA A 95 6.58 -5.80 7.27
N ILE A 96 6.69 -5.37 6.00
CA ILE A 96 7.58 -6.00 5.01
C ILE A 96 9.05 -5.64 5.31
N ILE A 97 9.35 -4.36 5.57
CA ILE A 97 10.70 -3.89 5.86
C ILE A 97 11.26 -4.56 7.11
N GLU A 98 10.48 -4.58 8.19
CA GLU A 98 10.89 -5.13 9.50
C GLU A 98 10.74 -6.64 9.58
N ARG A 99 10.23 -7.30 8.53
CA ARG A 99 9.93 -8.74 8.50
C ARG A 99 9.04 -9.17 9.69
N LYS A 100 8.01 -8.38 9.98
CA LYS A 100 7.01 -8.60 11.05
C LYS A 100 5.62 -8.94 10.52
N GLY A 101 5.56 -9.69 9.41
CA GLY A 101 4.30 -10.23 8.88
C GLY A 101 3.95 -11.61 9.43
N ALA A 102 2.87 -12.17 8.90
CA ALA A 102 2.38 -13.48 9.26
C ALA A 102 3.32 -14.59 8.79
N LYS A 103 3.42 -15.69 9.53
CA LYS A 103 4.15 -16.87 9.05
C LYS A 103 3.44 -17.40 7.80
N THR A 104 4.15 -17.33 6.66
CA THR A 104 3.54 -17.52 5.33
C THR A 104 4.18 -18.69 4.60
N ALA A 105 3.35 -19.52 3.98
CA ALA A 105 3.77 -20.53 3.02
C ALA A 105 3.38 -20.15 1.58
N LEU A 106 4.03 -20.77 0.62
CA LEU A 106 3.75 -20.63 -0.80
C LEU A 106 3.44 -22.00 -1.38
N ILE A 107 2.26 -22.18 -1.98
CA ILE A 107 1.92 -23.34 -2.80
C ILE A 107 2.22 -23.00 -4.26
N VAL A 108 3.00 -23.85 -4.91
CA VAL A 108 3.43 -23.67 -6.31
C VAL A 108 3.26 -24.93 -7.14
N THR A 109 3.34 -24.79 -8.46
CA THR A 109 3.51 -25.93 -9.37
C THR A 109 4.78 -26.72 -9.04
N GLU A 110 4.69 -28.06 -9.05
CA GLU A 110 5.82 -28.98 -8.91
C GLU A 110 7.00 -28.61 -9.83
N GLY A 111 8.21 -28.73 -9.29
CA GLY A 111 9.44 -28.29 -9.96
C GLY A 111 9.71 -26.78 -10.02
N HIS A 112 8.83 -25.91 -9.50
CA HIS A 112 8.97 -24.44 -9.61
C HIS A 112 9.17 -23.71 -8.27
N ARG A 113 9.32 -24.42 -7.16
CA ARG A 113 9.44 -23.82 -5.81
C ARG A 113 10.63 -22.90 -5.61
N ASP A 114 11.72 -23.15 -6.34
CA ASP A 114 12.97 -22.40 -6.21
C ASP A 114 12.99 -21.13 -7.09
N ALA A 115 11.95 -20.90 -7.92
CA ALA A 115 11.84 -19.68 -8.74
C ALA A 115 11.84 -18.39 -7.91
N LEU A 116 11.30 -18.42 -6.69
CA LEU A 116 11.30 -17.28 -5.78
C LEU A 116 12.70 -16.97 -5.21
N GLU A 117 13.57 -17.98 -5.07
CA GLU A 117 14.97 -17.79 -4.62
C GLU A 117 15.88 -17.34 -5.76
N MET A 118 15.75 -18.03 -6.90
CA MET A 118 16.60 -17.80 -8.07
C MET A 118 16.42 -16.38 -8.60
N ALA A 119 15.21 -15.83 -8.44
CA ALA A 119 14.85 -14.48 -8.84
C ALA A 119 15.19 -14.23 -10.31
N GLN A 120 15.77 -13.08 -10.62
CA GLN A 120 16.33 -12.76 -11.92
C GLN A 120 17.86 -12.92 -11.88
N GLU A 121 18.47 -13.05 -13.06
CA GLU A 121 19.93 -13.09 -13.21
C GLU A 121 20.60 -11.75 -12.83
N ASN A 122 19.83 -10.68 -12.71
CA ASN A 122 20.37 -9.35 -12.42
C ASN A 122 21.14 -9.30 -11.09
N ARG A 123 22.27 -8.58 -11.11
CA ARG A 123 23.02 -8.19 -9.93
C ARG A 123 22.88 -6.69 -9.78
N PHE A 124 22.30 -6.26 -8.66
CA PHE A 124 22.17 -4.83 -8.35
C PHE A 124 23.54 -4.17 -8.07
N GLU A 125 24.54 -4.97 -7.72
CA GLU A 125 25.93 -4.58 -7.67
C GLU A 125 26.74 -5.46 -8.64
N GLN A 126 27.03 -4.93 -9.82
CA GLN A 126 27.65 -5.72 -10.91
C GLN A 126 29.09 -6.14 -10.60
N TYR A 127 29.80 -5.35 -9.78
CA TYR A 127 31.21 -5.56 -9.48
C TYR A 127 31.47 -6.25 -8.13
N ASP A 128 30.45 -6.38 -7.28
CA ASP A 128 30.55 -7.13 -6.04
C ASP A 128 30.13 -8.59 -6.27
N ILE A 129 31.13 -9.46 -6.36
CA ILE A 129 30.93 -10.90 -6.61
C ILE A 129 30.38 -11.59 -5.36
N GLY A 130 30.62 -11.03 -4.17
CA GLY A 130 30.20 -11.57 -2.88
C GLY A 130 28.85 -11.02 -2.38
N VAL A 131 28.08 -10.35 -3.24
CA VAL A 131 26.84 -9.70 -2.85
C VAL A 131 25.78 -10.72 -2.39
N ASP A 132 25.36 -10.59 -1.14
CA ASP A 132 24.26 -11.38 -0.59
C ASP A 132 22.91 -10.81 -1.06
N ARG A 133 22.07 -11.68 -1.63
CA ARG A 133 20.70 -11.33 -2.00
C ARG A 133 19.80 -11.37 -0.77
N PRO A 134 18.85 -10.43 -0.63
CA PRO A 134 17.89 -10.49 0.47
C PRO A 134 17.07 -11.78 0.38
N PRO A 135 16.90 -12.52 1.49
CA PRO A 135 16.13 -13.76 1.46
C PRO A 135 14.65 -13.47 1.14
N PRO A 136 13.96 -14.33 0.38
CA PRO A 136 12.53 -14.14 0.13
C PRO A 136 11.70 -14.16 1.41
N LEU A 137 10.49 -13.60 1.38
CA LEU A 137 9.57 -13.58 2.54
C LEU A 137 9.17 -14.98 3.00
N VAL A 138 9.03 -15.91 2.05
CA VAL A 138 8.68 -17.31 2.32
C VAL A 138 9.96 -18.15 2.28
N PRO A 139 10.37 -18.80 3.37
CA PRO A 139 11.57 -19.65 3.38
C PRO A 139 11.34 -20.92 2.56
N ARG A 140 12.41 -21.52 2.04
CA ARG A 140 12.34 -22.66 1.10
C ARG A 140 11.52 -23.84 1.62
N HIS A 141 11.62 -24.18 2.91
CA HIS A 141 10.87 -25.30 3.51
C HIS A 141 9.34 -25.06 3.57
N LEU A 142 8.88 -23.82 3.38
CA LEU A 142 7.46 -23.45 3.25
C LEU A 142 7.07 -23.13 1.81
N ARG A 143 7.87 -23.53 0.81
CA ARG A 143 7.52 -23.46 -0.62
C ARG A 143 7.13 -24.87 -1.06
N LEU A 144 5.83 -25.14 -0.99
CA LEU A 144 5.24 -26.46 -1.04
C LEU A 144 4.73 -26.73 -2.46
N PRO A 145 5.38 -27.62 -3.21
CA PRO A 145 4.94 -27.92 -4.56
C PRO A 145 3.67 -28.80 -4.56
N VAL A 146 2.83 -28.62 -5.57
CA VAL A 146 1.65 -29.45 -5.85
C VAL A 146 1.68 -29.93 -7.31
N THR A 147 1.13 -31.11 -7.55
CA THR A 147 1.13 -31.73 -8.88
C THR A 147 0.01 -31.14 -9.72
N GLU A 148 0.38 -30.33 -10.69
CA GLU A 148 -0.53 -29.58 -11.55
C GLU A 148 0.27 -29.02 -12.75
N ARG A 149 -0.37 -28.78 -13.90
CA ARG A 149 0.23 -27.96 -14.96
C ARG A 149 -0.81 -27.40 -15.92
N ALA A 150 -0.70 -26.11 -16.23
CA ALA A 150 -1.33 -25.49 -17.39
C ALA A 150 -0.30 -25.07 -18.45
N ASP A 151 -0.74 -24.91 -19.71
CA ASP A 151 0.05 -24.26 -20.76
C ASP A 151 -0.17 -22.74 -20.79
N ARG A 152 0.60 -22.03 -21.63
CA ARG A 152 0.48 -20.56 -21.79
C ARG A 152 -0.89 -20.05 -22.25
N ARG A 153 -1.75 -20.92 -22.79
CA ARG A 153 -3.12 -20.61 -23.22
C ARG A 153 -4.14 -20.98 -22.13
N GLY A 154 -3.68 -21.40 -20.96
CA GLY A 154 -4.53 -21.84 -19.86
C GLY A 154 -5.10 -23.24 -20.03
N ARG A 155 -4.66 -24.03 -21.03
CA ARG A 155 -5.12 -25.41 -21.20
C ARG A 155 -4.44 -26.29 -20.16
N VAL A 156 -5.24 -27.11 -19.47
CA VAL A 156 -4.73 -28.06 -18.49
C VAL A 156 -3.93 -29.14 -19.20
N LEU A 157 -2.65 -29.29 -18.82
CA LEU A 157 -1.75 -30.34 -19.28
C LEU A 157 -1.71 -31.50 -18.26
N ILE A 158 -1.64 -31.15 -16.97
CA ILE A 158 -1.71 -32.08 -15.85
C ILE A 158 -2.81 -31.55 -14.93
N PRO A 159 -3.90 -32.32 -14.69
CA PRO A 159 -4.93 -31.95 -13.74
C PRO A 159 -4.36 -31.68 -12.35
N LEU A 160 -4.99 -30.82 -11.57
CA LEU A 160 -4.65 -30.65 -10.17
C LEU A 160 -4.87 -31.96 -9.42
N ASP A 161 -3.80 -32.49 -8.84
CA ASP A 161 -3.85 -33.57 -7.86
C ASP A 161 -4.24 -33.00 -6.50
N GLU A 162 -5.52 -33.15 -6.13
CA GLU A 162 -6.01 -32.65 -4.84
C GLU A 162 -5.36 -33.33 -3.64
N ASP A 163 -4.88 -34.57 -3.78
CA ASP A 163 -4.20 -35.26 -2.69
C ASP A 163 -2.81 -34.68 -2.44
N SER A 164 -2.14 -34.19 -3.49
CA SER A 164 -0.91 -33.41 -3.33
C SER A 164 -1.16 -32.10 -2.57
N VAL A 165 -2.34 -31.49 -2.70
CA VAL A 165 -2.73 -30.31 -1.90
C VAL A 165 -2.97 -30.70 -0.45
N ARG A 166 -3.68 -31.80 -0.18
CA ARG A 166 -3.90 -32.29 1.19
C ARG A 166 -2.60 -32.69 1.88
N ALA A 167 -1.64 -33.21 1.11
CA ALA A 167 -0.31 -33.59 1.62
C ALA A 167 0.52 -32.39 2.12
N VAL A 168 0.19 -31.15 1.74
CA VAL A 168 0.88 -29.96 2.28
C VAL A 168 0.40 -29.56 3.66
N LEU A 169 -0.84 -29.94 4.05
CA LEU A 169 -1.47 -29.52 5.30
C LEU A 169 -0.67 -29.86 6.57
N PRO A 170 -0.08 -31.07 6.73
CA PRO A 170 0.72 -31.38 7.90
C PRO A 170 1.91 -30.44 8.08
N THR A 171 2.58 -30.04 7.00
CA THR A 171 3.68 -29.08 7.06
C THR A 171 3.21 -27.69 7.47
N LEU A 172 2.04 -27.25 6.98
CA LEU A 172 1.43 -25.99 7.39
C LEU A 172 1.12 -25.98 8.89
N ASP A 173 0.55 -27.07 9.40
CA ASP A 173 0.19 -27.22 10.82
C ASP A 173 1.45 -27.29 11.71
N GLU A 174 2.43 -28.12 11.34
CA GLU A 174 3.70 -28.29 12.06
C GLU A 174 4.41 -26.96 12.25
N HIS A 175 4.42 -26.12 11.22
CA HIS A 175 5.10 -24.83 11.25
C HIS A 175 4.21 -23.71 11.80
N GLY A 176 2.92 -23.95 12.05
CA GLY A 176 1.98 -22.92 12.49
C GLY A 176 1.81 -21.80 11.45
N VAL A 177 1.62 -22.17 10.19
CA VAL A 177 1.43 -21.21 9.09
C VAL A 177 0.08 -20.50 9.26
N GLU A 178 0.11 -19.18 9.23
CA GLU A 178 -1.08 -18.32 9.38
C GLU A 178 -1.66 -17.89 8.02
N SER A 179 -0.84 -17.89 6.97
CA SER A 179 -1.20 -17.39 5.64
C SER A 179 -0.54 -18.20 4.53
N VAL A 180 -1.24 -18.38 3.41
CA VAL A 180 -0.75 -19.10 2.24
C VAL A 180 -0.91 -18.23 1.00
N ALA A 181 0.18 -18.07 0.25
CA ALA A 181 0.11 -17.65 -1.15
C ALA A 181 -0.02 -18.88 -2.04
N VAL A 182 -0.89 -18.83 -3.05
CA VAL A 182 -1.02 -19.86 -4.08
C VAL A 182 -0.65 -19.22 -5.41
N GLY A 183 0.38 -19.74 -6.06
CA GLY A 183 0.86 -19.22 -7.33
C GLY A 183 1.35 -20.33 -8.24
N LEU A 184 0.52 -20.66 -9.21
CA LEU A 184 0.79 -21.72 -10.19
C LEU A 184 1.29 -21.11 -11.50
N ILE A 185 2.09 -21.87 -12.23
CA ILE A 185 2.61 -21.46 -13.53
C ILE A 185 1.43 -21.28 -14.50
N HIS A 186 1.39 -20.12 -15.17
CA HIS A 186 0.26 -19.72 -16.02
C HIS A 186 -1.10 -19.61 -15.29
N GLY A 187 -1.12 -19.50 -13.96
CA GLY A 187 -2.35 -19.22 -13.19
C GLY A 187 -3.05 -17.91 -13.59
N TYR A 188 -2.32 -16.95 -14.17
CA TYR A 188 -2.90 -15.73 -14.76
C TYR A 188 -3.76 -16.01 -16.00
N ALA A 189 -3.49 -17.08 -16.75
CA ALA A 189 -4.22 -17.48 -17.94
C ALA A 189 -5.39 -18.41 -17.60
N ASN A 190 -5.24 -19.25 -16.58
CA ASN A 190 -6.31 -20.09 -16.05
C ASN A 190 -6.22 -20.18 -14.51
N PRO A 191 -7.09 -19.47 -13.78
CA PRO A 191 -7.06 -19.44 -12.31
C PRO A 191 -7.75 -20.65 -11.67
N ALA A 192 -8.29 -21.61 -12.44
CA ALA A 192 -9.15 -22.66 -11.91
C ALA A 192 -8.47 -23.52 -10.84
N HIS A 193 -7.22 -23.95 -11.07
CA HIS A 193 -6.48 -24.74 -10.08
C HIS A 193 -6.12 -23.92 -8.83
N GLU A 194 -5.77 -22.65 -8.98
CA GLU A 194 -5.50 -21.77 -7.82
C GLU A 194 -6.74 -21.62 -6.94
N ARG A 195 -7.91 -21.39 -7.56
CA ARG A 195 -9.19 -21.31 -6.85
C ARG A 195 -9.55 -22.64 -6.18
N ARG A 196 -9.33 -23.76 -6.88
CA ARG A 196 -9.60 -25.09 -6.32
C ARG A 196 -8.72 -25.39 -5.10
N ILE A 197 -7.45 -25.00 -5.12
CA ILE A 197 -6.56 -25.09 -3.96
C ILE A 197 -7.12 -24.26 -2.81
N ALA A 198 -7.53 -23.01 -3.04
CA ALA A 198 -8.12 -22.17 -1.99
C ALA A 198 -9.39 -22.77 -1.39
N GLU A 199 -10.26 -23.37 -2.20
CA GLU A 199 -11.46 -24.08 -1.71
C GLU A 199 -11.09 -25.26 -0.78
N ILE A 200 -10.11 -26.07 -1.18
CA ILE A 200 -9.63 -27.21 -0.35
C ILE A 200 -9.05 -26.68 0.96
N LEU A 201 -8.18 -25.68 0.91
CA LEU A 201 -7.58 -25.08 2.10
C LEU A 201 -8.64 -24.48 3.04
N ALA A 202 -9.64 -23.80 2.49
CA ALA A 202 -10.72 -23.19 3.28
C ALA A 202 -11.61 -24.24 3.95
N ALA A 203 -11.86 -25.38 3.29
CA ALA A 203 -12.63 -26.49 3.85
C ALA A 203 -11.86 -27.22 4.96
N GLU A 204 -10.56 -27.45 4.77
CA GLU A 204 -9.72 -28.22 5.70
C GLU A 204 -9.22 -27.37 6.88
N ARG A 205 -8.95 -26.08 6.68
CA ARG A 205 -8.46 -25.16 7.71
C ARG A 205 -9.25 -23.83 7.69
N PRO A 206 -10.48 -23.82 8.22
CA PRO A 206 -11.26 -22.60 8.37
C PRO A 206 -10.50 -21.57 9.22
N GLY A 207 -10.11 -20.45 8.63
CA GLY A 207 -9.33 -19.40 9.29
C GLY A 207 -7.93 -19.18 8.69
N LEU A 208 -7.45 -20.10 7.85
CA LEU A 208 -6.22 -19.90 7.09
C LEU A 208 -6.42 -18.77 6.07
N SER A 209 -5.57 -17.75 6.10
CA SER A 209 -5.61 -16.66 5.13
C SER A 209 -5.01 -17.14 3.80
N VAL A 210 -5.80 -17.15 2.71
CA VAL A 210 -5.33 -17.63 1.39
C VAL A 210 -5.34 -16.53 0.35
N THR A 211 -4.18 -16.23 -0.21
CA THR A 211 -4.00 -15.28 -1.31
C THR A 211 -3.76 -16.02 -2.63
N LEU A 212 -4.55 -15.71 -3.66
CA LEU A 212 -4.32 -16.22 -5.01
C LEU A 212 -3.48 -15.22 -5.81
N ALA A 213 -2.40 -15.70 -6.42
CA ALA A 213 -1.58 -14.88 -7.30
C ALA A 213 -2.37 -14.41 -8.53
N SER A 214 -3.36 -15.18 -9.00
CA SER A 214 -4.28 -14.77 -10.08
C SER A 214 -5.23 -13.65 -9.69
N ASP A 215 -5.50 -13.41 -8.41
CA ASP A 215 -6.34 -12.29 -7.98
C ASP A 215 -5.51 -11.03 -7.72
N VAL A 216 -4.32 -11.18 -7.14
CA VAL A 216 -3.47 -10.04 -6.76
C VAL A 216 -2.62 -9.54 -7.93
N CYS A 217 -2.03 -10.45 -8.71
CA CYS A 217 -1.16 -10.15 -9.84
C CYS A 217 -1.46 -11.08 -11.05
N PRO A 218 -2.58 -10.85 -11.78
CA PRO A 218 -2.99 -11.61 -12.96
C PRO A 218 -2.14 -11.32 -14.22
N GLU A 219 -0.81 -11.36 -14.10
CA GLU A 219 0.10 -11.02 -15.19
C GLU A 219 1.19 -12.09 -15.36
N ILE A 220 1.79 -12.15 -16.55
CA ILE A 220 2.98 -12.97 -16.81
C ILE A 220 4.19 -12.49 -15.98
N ARG A 221 5.19 -13.38 -15.83
CA ARG A 221 6.44 -13.26 -15.06
C ARG A 221 6.31 -13.75 -13.63
N GLU A 222 6.66 -15.00 -13.48
CA GLU A 222 6.45 -15.81 -12.28
C GLU A 222 7.19 -15.29 -11.07
N TYR A 223 8.42 -14.79 -11.21
CA TYR A 223 9.16 -14.27 -10.06
C TYR A 223 8.43 -13.09 -9.41
N GLU A 224 8.11 -12.05 -10.17
CA GLU A 224 7.42 -10.88 -9.65
C GLU A 224 5.99 -11.19 -9.23
N ARG A 225 5.30 -12.07 -9.96
CA ARG A 225 3.95 -12.52 -9.60
C ARG A 225 3.93 -13.26 -8.27
N LEU A 226 4.82 -14.22 -8.08
CA LEU A 226 4.94 -14.98 -6.83
C LEU A 226 5.40 -14.08 -5.69
N SER A 227 6.38 -13.21 -5.92
CA SER A 227 6.85 -12.24 -4.94
C SER A 227 5.71 -11.33 -4.46
N THR A 228 4.88 -10.82 -5.38
CA THR A 228 3.71 -10.00 -5.06
C THR A 228 2.66 -10.78 -4.25
N ALA A 229 2.34 -12.01 -4.65
CA ALA A 229 1.38 -12.85 -3.94
C ALA A 229 1.87 -13.21 -2.53
N CYS A 230 3.16 -13.56 -2.39
CA CYS A 230 3.81 -13.79 -1.11
C CYS A 230 3.76 -12.53 -0.22
N ALA A 231 4.11 -11.36 -0.76
CA ALA A 231 4.08 -10.10 -0.02
C ALA A 231 2.66 -9.77 0.48
N ASN A 232 1.65 -9.98 -0.36
CA ASN A 232 0.26 -9.81 0.04
C ASN A 232 -0.14 -10.80 1.13
N ALA A 233 0.12 -12.10 0.95
CA ALA A 233 -0.18 -13.12 1.95
C ALA A 233 0.51 -12.83 3.29
N TYR A 234 1.75 -12.32 3.24
CA TYR A 234 2.57 -12.00 4.39
C TYR A 234 1.97 -10.90 5.27
N VAL A 235 1.46 -9.82 4.67
CA VAL A 235 0.88 -8.70 5.43
C VAL A 235 -0.61 -8.84 5.68
N ARG A 236 -1.30 -9.72 4.95
CA ARG A 236 -2.77 -9.80 4.96
C ARG A 236 -3.38 -10.05 6.33
N PRO A 237 -2.94 -11.03 7.15
CA PRO A 237 -3.55 -11.24 8.47
C PRO A 237 -3.42 -10.03 9.40
N LEU A 238 -2.26 -9.37 9.39
CA LEU A 238 -2.01 -8.17 10.19
C LEU A 238 -2.92 -7.02 9.75
N MET A 239 -2.95 -6.74 8.44
CA MET A 239 -3.74 -5.64 7.89
C MET A 239 -5.25 -5.90 8.02
N ALA A 240 -5.69 -7.15 7.87
CA ALA A 240 -7.08 -7.53 8.06
C ALA A 240 -7.57 -7.21 9.48
N ARG A 241 -6.83 -7.65 10.51
CA ARG A 241 -7.16 -7.36 11.91
C ARG A 241 -7.19 -5.86 12.19
N TYR A 242 -6.17 -5.15 11.74
CA TYR A 242 -6.05 -3.70 11.96
C TYR A 242 -7.20 -2.94 11.29
N LEU A 243 -7.43 -3.14 9.99
CA LEU A 243 -8.42 -2.37 9.23
C LEU A 243 -9.86 -2.66 9.68
N THR A 244 -10.18 -3.92 9.99
CA THR A 244 -11.50 -4.29 10.49
C THR A 244 -11.74 -3.78 11.91
N GLY A 245 -10.73 -3.86 12.79
CA GLY A 245 -10.78 -3.30 14.13
C GLY A 245 -10.97 -1.78 14.12
N LEU A 246 -10.18 -1.06 13.31
CA LEU A 246 -10.33 0.39 13.15
C LEU A 246 -11.72 0.77 12.61
N ALA A 247 -12.21 0.07 11.59
CA ALA A 247 -13.54 0.33 11.04
C ALA A 247 -14.66 0.08 12.07
N ALA A 248 -14.51 -0.91 12.95
CA ALA A 248 -15.44 -1.11 14.06
C ALA A 248 -15.38 0.05 15.06
N SER A 249 -14.19 0.42 15.53
CA SER A 249 -14.02 1.51 16.48
C SER A 249 -14.50 2.86 15.95
N LEU A 250 -14.29 3.17 14.66
CA LEU A 250 -14.81 4.39 14.04
C LEU A 250 -16.34 4.41 14.02
N ARG A 251 -16.99 3.27 13.78
CA ARG A 251 -18.46 3.16 13.87
C ARG A 251 -18.97 3.37 15.30
N ASP A 252 -18.25 2.85 16.29
CA ASP A 252 -18.59 3.03 17.70
C ASP A 252 -18.46 4.51 18.15
N GLU A 253 -17.56 5.28 17.52
CA GLU A 253 -17.47 6.74 17.67
C GLU A 253 -18.62 7.50 16.95
N GLY A 254 -19.51 6.81 16.25
CA GLY A 254 -20.63 7.41 15.51
C GLY A 254 -20.32 7.82 14.07
N LEU A 255 -19.18 7.39 13.51
CA LEU A 255 -18.81 7.60 12.11
C LEU A 255 -19.40 6.47 11.24
N ALA A 256 -20.67 6.62 10.85
CA ALA A 256 -21.39 5.62 10.05
C ALA A 256 -21.21 5.78 8.52
N CYS A 257 -20.31 6.66 8.08
CA CYS A 257 -20.09 6.95 6.66
C CYS A 257 -19.09 5.97 6.00
N PRO A 258 -18.95 5.99 4.66
CA PRO A 258 -17.96 5.18 3.97
C PRO A 258 -16.54 5.41 4.52
N PHE A 259 -15.83 4.30 4.73
CA PHE A 259 -14.43 4.24 5.12
C PHE A 259 -13.60 3.72 3.92
N LEU A 260 -12.81 4.60 3.33
CA LEU A 260 -12.01 4.33 2.14
C LEU A 260 -10.52 4.39 2.46
N LEU A 261 -9.74 3.60 1.74
CA LEU A 261 -8.30 3.48 1.94
C LEU A 261 -7.56 4.06 0.74
N MET A 262 -6.51 4.84 1.02
CA MET A 262 -5.60 5.31 -0.03
C MET A 262 -4.76 4.13 -0.54
N THR A 263 -4.59 4.05 -1.86
CA THR A 263 -3.76 3.03 -2.50
C THR A 263 -2.43 3.61 -2.97
N SER A 264 -1.43 2.76 -3.19
CA SER A 264 -0.13 3.13 -3.75
C SER A 264 -0.23 3.88 -5.09
N GLY A 265 -1.30 3.63 -5.84
CA GLY A 265 -1.57 4.27 -7.13
C GLY A 265 -2.27 5.63 -7.04
N GLY A 266 -2.46 6.19 -5.84
CA GLY A 266 -3.13 7.49 -5.63
C GLY A 266 -4.65 7.46 -5.71
N GLY A 267 -5.25 6.28 -5.95
CA GLY A 267 -6.69 6.08 -5.92
C GLY A 267 -7.19 5.64 -4.54
N LEU A 268 -8.52 5.64 -4.36
CA LEU A 268 -9.19 5.13 -3.16
C LEU A 268 -9.75 3.72 -3.38
N THR A 269 -9.79 2.91 -2.32
CA THR A 269 -10.38 1.57 -2.34
C THR A 269 -11.25 1.30 -1.12
N THR A 270 -12.10 0.26 -1.20
CA THR A 270 -12.98 -0.13 -0.09
C THR A 270 -12.23 -0.95 0.96
N LEU A 271 -12.80 -1.01 2.17
CA LEU A 271 -12.29 -1.86 3.26
C LEU A 271 -12.12 -3.33 2.82
N ASP A 272 -13.12 -3.92 2.17
CA ASP A 272 -13.08 -5.33 1.77
C ASP A 272 -11.93 -5.62 0.79
N THR A 273 -11.70 -4.70 -0.15
CA THR A 273 -10.61 -4.80 -1.12
C THR A 273 -9.26 -4.62 -0.42
N ALA A 274 -9.16 -3.64 0.48
CA ALA A 274 -7.96 -3.37 1.27
C ALA A 274 -7.56 -4.53 2.19
N VAL A 275 -8.54 -5.24 2.75
CA VAL A 275 -8.34 -6.45 3.57
C VAL A 275 -7.87 -7.64 2.72
N THR A 276 -8.36 -7.74 1.48
CA THR A 276 -8.02 -8.86 0.59
C THR A 276 -6.68 -8.67 -0.12
N ALA A 277 -6.41 -7.44 -0.57
CA ALA A 277 -5.19 -7.08 -1.30
C ALA A 277 -4.40 -5.92 -0.64
N PRO A 278 -4.02 -6.02 0.65
CA PRO A 278 -3.34 -4.96 1.39
C PRO A 278 -1.97 -4.57 0.83
N ILE A 279 -1.38 -5.41 -0.02
CA ILE A 279 -0.16 -5.05 -0.75
C ILE A 279 -0.32 -3.75 -1.56
N ARG A 280 -1.54 -3.42 -1.98
CA ARG A 280 -1.88 -2.17 -2.70
C ARG A 280 -1.92 -0.92 -1.82
N LEU A 281 -1.67 -1.06 -0.52
CA LEU A 281 -1.64 0.06 0.44
C LEU A 281 -0.21 0.45 0.82
N VAL A 282 0.79 -0.30 0.35
CA VAL A 282 2.21 0.02 0.53
C VAL A 282 2.49 1.39 -0.09
N GLU A 283 3.18 2.29 0.63
CA GLU A 283 3.39 3.67 0.18
C GLU A 283 2.10 4.48 -0.09
N SER A 284 0.98 4.17 0.58
CA SER A 284 -0.28 4.92 0.39
C SER A 284 -0.22 6.38 0.88
N GLY A 285 0.49 6.68 1.96
CA GLY A 285 0.63 8.05 2.49
C GLY A 285 1.29 9.00 1.49
N PRO A 286 2.51 8.71 1.01
CA PRO A 286 3.21 9.52 0.00
C PRO A 286 2.44 9.69 -1.31
N ALA A 287 1.66 8.67 -1.71
CA ALA A 287 0.81 8.77 -2.89
C ALA A 287 -0.22 9.90 -2.74
N GLY A 288 -0.77 10.10 -1.53
CA GLY A 288 -1.64 11.24 -1.23
C GLY A 288 -0.92 12.60 -1.39
N GLY A 289 0.34 12.69 -0.97
CA GLY A 289 1.18 13.88 -1.15
C GLY A 289 1.44 14.21 -2.63
N ALA A 290 1.74 13.20 -3.44
CA ALA A 290 1.93 13.36 -4.88
C ALA A 290 0.63 13.81 -5.59
N ILE A 291 -0.52 13.25 -5.20
CA ILE A 291 -1.84 13.67 -5.73
C ILE A 291 -2.15 15.11 -5.35
N LEU A 292 -1.86 15.53 -4.12
CA LEU A 292 -2.00 16.92 -3.69
C LEU A 292 -1.10 17.86 -4.52
N ALA A 293 0.16 17.50 -4.71
CA ALA A 293 1.10 18.29 -5.50
C ALA A 293 0.66 18.39 -6.97
N SER A 294 0.13 17.31 -7.56
CA SER A 294 -0.46 17.30 -8.90
C SER A 294 -1.66 18.24 -9.00
N GLN A 295 -2.53 18.24 -7.99
CA GLN A 295 -3.65 19.18 -7.94
C GLN A 295 -3.18 20.64 -7.85
N LEU A 296 -2.22 20.92 -6.97
CA LEU A 296 -1.65 22.27 -6.84
C LEU A 296 -0.95 22.72 -8.11
N ALA A 297 -0.25 21.83 -8.81
CA ALA A 297 0.38 22.13 -10.09
C ALA A 297 -0.67 22.59 -11.12
N ARG A 298 -1.80 21.88 -11.23
CA ARG A 298 -2.91 22.26 -12.11
C ARG A 298 -3.54 23.60 -11.70
N ASP A 299 -3.78 23.79 -10.40
CA ASP A 299 -4.40 25.03 -9.89
C ASP A 299 -3.50 26.26 -10.08
N LEU A 300 -2.18 26.07 -10.08
CA LEU A 300 -1.17 27.11 -10.29
C LEU A 300 -0.69 27.21 -11.75
N GLU A 301 -1.29 26.43 -12.67
CA GLU A 301 -0.89 26.36 -14.08
C GLU A 301 0.60 26.04 -14.29
N LEU A 302 1.17 25.21 -13.42
CA LEU A 302 2.53 24.69 -13.51
C LEU A 302 2.53 23.36 -14.28
N GLY A 303 3.30 23.29 -15.37
CA GLY A 303 3.43 22.07 -16.18
C GLY A 303 4.24 20.98 -15.47
N ASP A 304 5.47 21.33 -15.07
CA ASP A 304 6.44 20.37 -14.52
C ASP A 304 6.78 20.72 -13.08
N VAL A 305 6.52 19.78 -12.16
CA VAL A 305 6.73 19.98 -10.72
C VAL A 305 7.43 18.77 -10.11
N LEU A 306 8.31 19.03 -9.15
CA LEU A 306 8.90 18.01 -8.29
C LEU A 306 8.26 18.12 -6.90
N SER A 307 7.50 17.12 -6.49
CA SER A 307 7.02 17.05 -5.11
C SER A 307 8.13 16.48 -4.22
N PHE A 308 8.40 17.13 -3.08
CA PHE A 308 9.40 16.69 -2.11
C PHE A 308 8.76 16.59 -0.73
N ASP A 309 8.71 15.38 -0.17
CA ASP A 309 8.21 15.10 1.18
C ASP A 309 9.35 14.53 2.02
N MET A 310 9.69 15.19 3.13
CA MET A 310 10.75 14.76 4.02
C MET A 310 10.20 14.47 5.42
N GLY A 311 10.29 13.20 5.79
CA GLY A 311 9.96 12.73 7.13
C GLY A 311 11.19 12.68 8.05
N GLY A 312 11.01 12.01 9.20
CA GLY A 312 12.08 11.81 10.17
C GLY A 312 13.16 10.83 9.70
N THR A 313 12.82 9.87 8.84
CA THR A 313 13.73 8.77 8.44
C THR A 313 14.04 8.76 6.95
N THR A 314 13.06 9.12 6.11
CA THR A 314 13.19 9.07 4.65
C THR A 314 12.64 10.34 4.01
N ALA A 315 13.13 10.63 2.80
CA ALA A 315 12.60 11.67 1.92
C ALA A 315 12.12 11.02 0.63
N LYS A 316 11.01 11.53 0.07
CA LYS A 316 10.34 10.99 -1.10
C LYS A 316 10.16 12.09 -2.13
N LEU A 317 10.48 11.74 -3.37
CA LEU A 317 10.37 12.64 -4.52
C LEU A 317 9.46 12.02 -5.56
N CYS A 318 8.54 12.83 -6.11
CA CYS A 318 7.71 12.46 -7.26
C CYS A 318 7.88 13.52 -8.34
N VAL A 319 8.12 13.07 -9.57
CA VAL A 319 8.07 13.93 -10.75
C VAL A 319 6.61 13.98 -11.22
N ILE A 320 6.12 15.19 -11.46
CA ILE A 320 4.80 15.48 -12.02
C ILE A 320 5.05 16.18 -13.35
N ASP A 321 4.61 15.54 -14.43
CA ASP A 321 4.81 15.96 -15.81
C ASP A 321 3.44 16.29 -16.42
N GLY A 322 3.28 17.51 -16.94
CA GLY A 322 1.98 18.00 -17.43
C GLY A 322 0.87 17.98 -16.37
N GLY A 323 1.21 18.19 -15.10
CA GLY A 323 0.26 18.13 -13.99
C GLY A 323 -0.18 16.72 -13.56
N GLU A 324 0.36 15.65 -14.16
CA GLU A 324 0.06 14.26 -13.80
C GLU A 324 1.27 13.56 -13.17
N PRO A 325 1.11 12.82 -12.06
CA PRO A 325 2.18 12.03 -11.50
C PRO A 325 2.50 10.83 -12.40
N LEU A 326 3.78 10.47 -12.50
CA LEU A 326 4.18 9.27 -13.23
C LEU A 326 3.67 8.01 -12.51
N HIS A 327 3.17 7.06 -13.28
CA HIS A 327 2.67 5.79 -12.75
C HIS A 327 3.52 4.61 -13.24
N SER A 328 3.79 3.68 -12.34
CA SER A 328 4.49 2.43 -12.62
C SER A 328 3.67 1.22 -12.18
N ARG A 329 4.00 0.05 -12.74
CA ARG A 329 3.46 -1.26 -12.32
C ARG A 329 4.50 -2.13 -11.62
N THR A 330 5.69 -1.60 -11.40
CA THR A 330 6.80 -2.31 -10.77
C THR A 330 7.33 -1.44 -9.65
N PHE A 331 7.34 -2.00 -8.45
CA PHE A 331 7.83 -1.37 -7.25
C PHE A 331 8.77 -2.33 -6.50
N GLU A 332 9.72 -1.80 -5.75
CA GLU A 332 10.57 -2.60 -4.87
C GLU A 332 10.37 -2.14 -3.44
N VAL A 333 9.82 -3.01 -2.61
CA VAL A 333 9.69 -2.76 -1.17
C VAL A 333 11.00 -3.14 -0.48
N ALA A 334 11.36 -2.44 0.59
CA ALA A 334 12.48 -2.83 1.47
C ALA A 334 13.83 -2.99 0.75
N ARG A 335 14.25 -1.98 -0.03
CA ARG A 335 15.59 -1.97 -0.65
C ARG A 335 16.66 -2.07 0.44
N SER A 336 17.40 -3.18 0.45
CA SER A 336 18.28 -3.55 1.56
C SER A 336 19.72 -3.06 1.39
N TYR A 337 20.19 -2.84 0.15
CA TYR A 337 21.57 -2.45 -0.13
C TYR A 337 21.65 -1.02 -0.66
N ARG A 338 22.01 -0.07 0.22
CA ARG A 338 22.18 1.36 -0.11
C ARG A 338 21.01 1.96 -0.92
N PHE A 339 19.78 1.48 -0.68
CA PHE A 339 18.57 1.88 -1.42
C PHE A 339 18.65 1.66 -2.95
N LYS A 340 19.57 0.79 -3.41
CA LYS A 340 19.75 0.47 -4.83
C LYS A 340 18.59 -0.35 -5.37
N GLN A 341 18.17 -0.01 -6.59
CA GLN A 341 17.25 -0.81 -7.37
C GLN A 341 17.81 -2.23 -7.59
N GLY A 342 16.97 -3.23 -7.43
CA GLY A 342 17.28 -4.66 -7.46
C GLY A 342 17.62 -5.26 -6.09
N SER A 343 17.77 -4.45 -5.03
CA SER A 343 18.07 -4.92 -3.67
C SER A 343 16.83 -5.08 -2.77
N GLY A 344 15.64 -4.74 -3.30
CA GLY A 344 14.36 -4.88 -2.61
C GLY A 344 13.59 -6.13 -3.04
N LEU A 345 12.42 -6.29 -2.44
CA LEU A 345 11.41 -7.27 -2.83
C LEU A 345 10.57 -6.70 -3.99
N PRO A 346 10.62 -7.28 -5.20
CA PRO A 346 9.84 -6.78 -6.31
C PRO A 346 8.36 -7.11 -6.13
N VAL A 347 7.53 -6.10 -6.33
CA VAL A 347 6.07 -6.17 -6.21
C VAL A 347 5.47 -5.51 -7.45
N ARG A 348 4.48 -6.17 -8.05
CA ARG A 348 3.75 -5.68 -9.22
C ARG A 348 2.36 -5.25 -8.84
N ILE A 349 2.25 -3.97 -8.52
CA ILE A 349 1.02 -3.27 -8.20
C ILE A 349 1.04 -1.91 -8.89
N PRO A 350 -0.12 -1.32 -9.20
CA PRO A 350 -0.18 0.08 -9.63
C PRO A 350 0.37 0.98 -8.52
N VAL A 351 1.40 1.76 -8.83
CA VAL A 351 2.01 2.74 -7.91
C VAL A 351 2.19 4.08 -8.61
N ILE A 352 2.19 5.16 -7.85
CA ILE A 352 2.83 6.40 -8.26
C ILE A 352 4.34 6.19 -8.16
N GLU A 353 5.06 6.53 -9.23
CA GLU A 353 6.51 6.39 -9.29
C GLU A 353 7.16 7.45 -8.39
N MET A 354 7.90 6.97 -7.40
CA MET A 354 8.60 7.83 -6.45
C MET A 354 10.03 7.36 -6.24
N VAL A 355 10.92 8.32 -6.03
CA VAL A 355 12.29 8.07 -5.57
C VAL A 355 12.31 8.23 -4.06
N GLU A 356 12.74 7.20 -3.36
CA GLU A 356 12.98 7.25 -1.93
C GLU A 356 14.47 7.44 -1.63
N ILE A 357 14.77 8.39 -0.75
CA ILE A 357 16.10 8.63 -0.21
C ILE A 357 16.04 8.26 1.27
N GLY A 358 16.90 7.32 1.69
CA GLY A 358 17.02 6.89 3.09
C GLY A 358 17.74 7.88 4.01
N ALA A 359 17.42 9.16 3.86
CA ALA A 359 17.87 10.24 4.73
C ALA A 359 16.68 11.15 5.03
N GLY A 360 16.52 11.52 6.29
CA GLY A 360 15.45 12.38 6.79
C GLY A 360 15.92 13.23 7.97
N GLY A 361 14.99 13.92 8.63
CA GLY A 361 15.32 14.87 9.70
C GLY A 361 15.99 14.26 10.95
N GLY A 362 15.86 12.96 11.16
CA GLY A 362 16.44 12.20 12.27
C GLY A 362 17.68 11.38 11.90
N SER A 363 18.21 11.52 10.68
CA SER A 363 19.43 10.84 10.27
C SER A 363 20.62 11.31 11.11
N ILE A 364 21.39 10.35 11.66
CA ILE A 364 22.55 10.63 12.51
C ILE A 364 23.73 11.03 11.62
N ALA A 365 24.27 12.24 11.82
CA ALA A 365 25.49 12.68 11.17
C ALA A 365 26.73 12.22 11.98
N GLY A 366 27.72 11.65 11.30
CA GLY A 366 29.02 11.27 11.85
C GLY A 366 30.15 11.66 10.88
N VAL A 367 31.38 11.72 11.40
CA VAL A 367 32.60 12.06 10.64
C VAL A 367 33.54 10.87 10.62
#